data_AF-A0A8C9HE98-F1
#
_entry.id   AF-A0A8C9HE98-F1
#
_cell.length_a   1.000
_cell.length_b   1.000
_cell.length_c   1.000
_cell.angle_alpha   90.00
_cell.angle_beta   90.00
_cell.angle_gamma   90.00
#
_symmetry.space_group_name_H-M   'P 1'
#
loop_
_entity.id
_entity.type
_entity.pdbx_description
1 polymer ?
#
loop_
_entity_poly.entity_id
_entity_poly.type
_entity_poly.pdbx_seq_one_letter_code
_entity_poly.pdbx_strand_id
1 'polypeptide(L)'
;MLGSRAAGFARGLRSVALASLPGWRGRSFALARETGAPHGGNLQPSACPGPRGRQLSLSAAAVVNSAPRPLQPYLRLMRLDKPIGTWLLYLPCTWSIGLAAEPGCFPDWYMLSLFGTGAILMRGAGCTINDMWDQDYDKKVTRTANRPIAAGDISTFQSFVFLGGQLTLALGVLLCLNYYSIALGAGSLLLVITYPLMKRITYWPQLALGLTFNWGALLGWSAIKGSCDPSVCLPLYFSGVMWTLIYDTIYAHQDKRDDVLIGLKSTALRFGENTKLWLSGFSVAMLGALSLVGVNSGQTAPYYAALGAVGAHLTHQIYTLDIHRPEDCWNKFISNRTLGLIVFLGIVLGNLWKEKKTDKTKKGIENKIEN
;
A
#
# COMPACT_ATOMS: atom_id res chain seq x y z
N MET A 1 0.79 -32.28 -52.33
CA MET A 1 0.09 -32.90 -51.19
C MET A 1 -0.10 -31.83 -50.12
N LEU A 2 -1.17 -31.04 -50.26
CA LEU A 2 -1.60 -30.02 -49.32
C LEU A 2 -3.07 -30.33 -49.00
N GLY A 3 -3.40 -30.42 -47.73
CA GLY A 3 -4.79 -30.57 -47.28
C GLY A 3 -4.92 -31.37 -46.01
N SER A 4 -5.62 -30.77 -45.04
CA SER A 4 -6.34 -31.46 -43.96
C SER A 4 -5.53 -31.79 -42.70
N ARG A 5 -5.51 -30.86 -41.74
CA ARG A 5 -5.67 -31.14 -40.29
C ARG A 5 -5.82 -29.85 -39.48
N ALA A 6 -6.79 -29.03 -39.88
CA ALA A 6 -7.36 -27.96 -39.06
C ALA A 6 -8.79 -28.36 -38.66
N ALA A 7 -8.92 -29.31 -37.73
CA ALA A 7 -10.19 -29.68 -37.09
C ALA A 7 -9.91 -30.68 -35.96
N GLY A 8 -9.47 -30.20 -34.79
CA GLY A 8 -9.17 -31.11 -33.67
C GLY A 8 -9.10 -30.49 -32.28
N PHE A 9 -9.41 -29.20 -32.12
CA PHE A 9 -9.24 -28.53 -30.81
C PHE A 9 -10.48 -27.79 -30.30
N ALA A 10 -11.63 -27.96 -30.96
CA ALA A 10 -12.89 -27.33 -30.58
C ALA A 10 -14.00 -28.38 -30.50
N ARG A 11 -13.97 -29.21 -29.44
CA ARG A 11 -15.10 -30.04 -28.92
C ARG A 11 -14.56 -30.93 -27.79
N GLY A 12 -14.57 -30.43 -26.55
CA GLY A 12 -14.11 -31.24 -25.42
C GLY A 12 -14.12 -30.50 -24.10
N LEU A 13 -15.19 -29.78 -23.76
CA LEU A 13 -15.40 -29.23 -22.40
C LEU A 13 -16.88 -28.88 -22.10
N ARG A 14 -17.81 -29.61 -22.72
CA ARG A 14 -19.24 -29.58 -22.37
C ARG A 14 -19.78 -31.01 -22.30
N SER A 15 -19.47 -31.74 -21.23
CA SER A 15 -20.21 -32.94 -20.79
C SER A 15 -19.47 -33.67 -19.68
N VAL A 16 -19.63 -33.26 -18.42
CA VAL A 16 -19.75 -34.21 -17.29
C VAL A 16 -20.64 -33.55 -16.25
N ALA A 17 -21.93 -33.88 -16.32
CA ALA A 17 -22.85 -33.74 -15.20
C ALA A 17 -23.09 -35.15 -14.63
N LEU A 18 -23.36 -35.20 -13.32
CA LEU A 18 -24.02 -36.29 -12.58
C LEU A 18 -23.22 -37.57 -12.33
N ALA A 19 -22.67 -37.66 -11.12
CA ALA A 19 -22.63 -38.90 -10.36
C ALA A 19 -23.03 -38.61 -8.91
N SER A 20 -24.03 -39.34 -8.45
CA SER A 20 -24.79 -39.20 -7.21
C SER A 20 -24.21 -40.02 -6.04
N LEU A 21 -24.10 -39.38 -4.87
CA LEU A 21 -24.48 -39.81 -3.49
C LEU A 21 -23.83 -41.10 -2.88
N PRO A 22 -23.53 -41.14 -1.55
CA PRO A 22 -24.59 -41.11 -0.53
C PRO A 22 -24.31 -40.40 0.82
N GLY A 23 -25.36 -39.77 1.34
CA GLY A 23 -25.84 -40.03 2.71
C GLY A 23 -25.32 -39.16 3.85
N TRP A 24 -26.04 -38.08 4.18
CA TRP A 24 -26.34 -37.82 5.59
C TRP A 24 -27.69 -37.11 5.77
N ARG A 25 -28.52 -37.72 6.62
CA ARG A 25 -29.89 -37.34 6.94
C ARG A 25 -29.91 -36.14 7.91
N GLY A 26 -30.74 -35.16 7.57
CA GLY A 26 -31.77 -34.59 8.45
C GLY A 26 -31.32 -33.86 9.72
N ARG A 27 -31.55 -32.54 9.74
CA ARG A 27 -32.39 -31.88 10.75
C ARG A 27 -32.69 -30.45 10.31
N SER A 28 -33.94 -30.24 9.91
CA SER A 28 -34.58 -28.93 9.85
C SER A 28 -34.77 -28.42 11.27
N PHE A 29 -34.39 -27.17 11.55
CA PHE A 29 -34.88 -26.44 12.72
C PHE A 29 -35.75 -25.29 12.22
N ALA A 30 -37.06 -25.49 12.35
CA ALA A 30 -38.06 -24.45 12.23
C ALA A 30 -38.27 -23.78 13.59
N LEU A 31 -38.33 -22.45 13.56
CA LEU A 31 -39.17 -21.55 14.35
C LEU A 31 -39.72 -22.06 15.70
N ALA A 32 -39.22 -21.48 16.79
CA ALA A 32 -39.98 -21.33 18.02
C ALA A 32 -40.50 -19.88 18.10
N ARG A 33 -41.82 -19.78 18.09
CA ARG A 33 -42.64 -18.58 18.28
C ARG A 33 -43.08 -18.64 19.75
N GLU A 34 -42.63 -17.72 20.59
CA GLU A 34 -43.21 -17.54 21.93
C GLU A 34 -43.97 -16.22 22.01
N THR A 35 -45.25 -16.34 22.34
CA THR A 35 -46.17 -15.28 22.69
C THR A 35 -46.40 -15.33 24.19
N GLY A 36 -46.14 -14.23 24.90
CA GLY A 36 -46.51 -14.04 26.30
C GLY A 36 -46.11 -12.65 26.81
N ALA A 37 -47.10 -11.78 26.99
CA ALA A 37 -47.00 -10.47 27.68
C ALA A 37 -47.82 -10.54 28.99
N PRO A 38 -47.96 -9.49 29.83
CA PRO A 38 -47.16 -8.26 30.03
C PRO A 38 -46.75 -8.04 31.51
N HIS A 39 -45.86 -7.06 31.81
CA HIS A 39 -45.98 -6.13 32.97
C HIS A 39 -44.70 -5.31 33.21
N GLY A 40 -44.89 -4.07 33.67
CA GLY A 40 -43.87 -3.28 34.36
C GLY A 40 -43.38 -2.05 33.59
N GLY A 41 -44.11 -0.94 33.72
CA GLY A 41 -43.78 0.32 33.07
C GLY A 41 -42.48 0.98 33.57
N ASN A 42 -41.82 1.69 32.67
CA ASN A 42 -41.09 2.90 32.99
C ASN A 42 -41.06 3.80 31.75
N LEU A 43 -41.91 4.83 31.77
CA LEU A 43 -41.93 5.90 30.79
C LEU A 43 -40.74 6.83 31.08
N GLN A 44 -39.68 6.74 30.28
CA GLN A 44 -38.69 7.83 30.17
C GLN A 44 -39.09 8.76 29.01
N PRO A 45 -39.09 10.09 29.21
CA PRO A 45 -39.48 11.03 28.16
C PRO A 45 -38.42 11.11 27.05
N SER A 46 -38.92 11.26 25.84
CA SER A 46 -38.17 11.36 24.58
C SER A 46 -37.26 12.59 24.60
N ALA A 47 -35.94 12.38 24.57
CA ALA A 47 -34.98 13.47 24.37
C ALA A 47 -35.00 13.90 22.89
N CYS A 48 -35.31 15.18 22.64
CA CYS A 48 -35.19 15.81 21.33
C CYS A 48 -33.76 15.64 20.76
N PRO A 49 -33.59 15.33 19.47
CA PRO A 49 -32.27 15.36 18.87
C PRO A 49 -31.83 16.82 18.70
N GLY A 50 -30.94 17.28 19.56
CA GLY A 50 -30.26 18.56 19.41
C GLY A 50 -29.49 18.63 18.08
N PRO A 51 -29.22 19.83 17.55
CA PRO A 51 -28.60 20.02 16.25
C PRO A 51 -27.22 19.37 16.25
N ARG A 52 -27.03 18.34 15.42
CA ARG A 52 -25.72 17.72 15.21
C ARG A 52 -24.78 18.76 14.61
N GLY A 53 -23.97 19.37 15.47
CA GLY A 53 -22.77 20.09 15.04
C GLY A 53 -21.98 19.16 14.13
N ARG A 54 -21.87 19.54 12.86
CA ARG A 54 -21.10 18.80 11.86
C ARG A 54 -19.64 18.95 12.25
N GLN A 55 -19.12 18.01 13.05
CA GLN A 55 -17.68 17.92 13.29
C GLN A 55 -17.03 17.73 11.92
N LEU A 56 -16.39 18.78 11.42
CA LEU A 56 -15.51 18.73 10.26
C LEU A 56 -14.33 17.84 10.64
N SER A 57 -14.48 16.53 10.50
CA SER A 57 -13.31 15.65 10.51
C SER A 57 -12.56 15.89 9.21
N LEU A 58 -11.29 16.28 9.29
CA LEU A 58 -10.35 16.34 8.16
C LEU A 58 -9.94 14.92 7.71
N SER A 59 -10.89 13.98 7.67
CA SER A 59 -10.63 12.62 7.21
C SER A 59 -10.72 12.59 5.68
N ALA A 60 -9.90 11.75 5.05
CA ALA A 60 -9.94 11.56 3.60
C ALA A 60 -11.35 11.13 3.12
N ALA A 61 -12.04 10.32 3.93
CA ALA A 61 -13.44 9.97 3.70
C ALA A 61 -14.38 11.18 3.74
N ALA A 62 -14.17 12.15 4.64
CA ALA A 62 -14.95 13.38 4.66
C ALA A 62 -14.73 14.23 3.41
N VAL A 63 -13.50 14.31 2.91
CA VAL A 63 -13.18 15.00 1.64
C VAL A 63 -13.95 14.34 0.49
N VAL A 64 -13.90 13.01 0.37
CA VAL A 64 -14.65 12.27 -0.66
C VAL A 64 -16.16 12.48 -0.52
N ASN A 65 -16.70 12.44 0.69
CA ASN A 65 -18.13 12.65 0.93
C ASN A 65 -18.59 14.09 0.69
N SER A 66 -17.67 15.06 0.73
CA SER A 66 -17.94 16.46 0.41
C SER A 66 -17.90 16.76 -1.10
N ALA A 67 -17.33 15.87 -1.91
CA ALA A 67 -17.24 16.03 -3.35
C ALA A 67 -18.63 15.94 -4.04
N PRO A 68 -18.80 16.51 -5.25
CA PRO A 68 -20.03 16.39 -6.02
C PRO A 68 -20.48 14.93 -6.16
N ARG A 69 -21.78 14.66 -5.98
CA ARG A 69 -22.35 13.29 -5.99
C ARG A 69 -21.89 12.42 -7.18
N PRO A 70 -21.82 12.93 -8.43
CA PRO A 70 -21.36 12.12 -9.56
C PRO A 70 -19.90 11.68 -9.48
N LEU A 71 -19.04 12.40 -8.75
CA LEU A 71 -17.62 12.11 -8.62
C LEU A 71 -17.32 11.13 -7.48
N GLN A 72 -18.19 11.05 -6.46
CA GLN A 72 -17.93 10.22 -5.27
C GLN A 72 -17.65 8.75 -5.61
N PRO A 73 -18.39 8.08 -6.53
CA PRO A 73 -18.08 6.72 -6.92
C PRO A 73 -16.66 6.57 -7.49
N TYR A 74 -16.21 7.51 -8.31
CA TYR A 74 -14.88 7.48 -8.92
C TYR A 74 -13.77 7.70 -7.88
N LEU A 75 -13.98 8.64 -6.94
CA LEU A 75 -13.04 8.89 -5.85
C LEU A 75 -12.92 7.68 -4.90
N ARG A 76 -14.04 6.99 -4.63
CA ARG A 76 -14.05 5.73 -3.86
C ARG A 76 -13.43 4.56 -4.63
N LEU A 77 -13.60 4.53 -5.95
CA LEU A 77 -13.00 3.52 -6.82
C LEU A 77 -11.47 3.59 -6.76
N MET A 78 -10.91 4.79 -6.82
CA MET A 78 -9.47 5.02 -6.65
C MET A 78 -8.99 5.03 -5.18
N ARG A 79 -9.87 4.67 -4.23
CA ARG A 79 -9.59 4.58 -2.77
C ARG A 79 -9.07 5.88 -2.14
N LEU A 80 -9.50 7.04 -2.63
CA LEU A 80 -9.16 8.31 -1.99
C LEU A 80 -9.75 8.46 -0.59
N ASP A 81 -10.82 7.73 -0.27
CA ASP A 81 -11.39 7.66 1.08
C ASP A 81 -10.48 6.90 2.07
N LYS A 82 -9.61 6.03 1.56
CA LYS A 82 -8.67 5.18 2.32
C LYS A 82 -7.24 5.28 1.76
N PRO A 83 -6.56 6.43 1.96
CA PRO A 83 -5.34 6.78 1.23
C PRO A 83 -4.08 6.03 1.66
N ILE A 84 -4.17 5.08 2.59
CA ILE A 84 -3.00 4.35 3.13
C ILE A 84 -2.16 3.72 2.02
N GLY A 85 -2.79 3.11 1.01
CA GLY A 85 -2.07 2.54 -0.13
C GLY A 85 -1.30 3.58 -0.96
N THR A 86 -1.84 4.79 -1.08
CA THR A 86 -1.17 5.91 -1.75
C THR A 86 0.04 6.38 -0.95
N TRP A 87 -0.10 6.49 0.37
CA TRP A 87 1.03 6.82 1.26
C TRP A 87 2.15 5.79 1.15
N LEU A 88 1.82 4.49 1.18
CA LEU A 88 2.82 3.43 1.10
C LEU A 88 3.54 3.39 -0.25
N LEU A 89 2.88 3.79 -1.34
CA LEU A 89 3.52 3.95 -2.65
C LEU A 89 4.37 5.23 -2.73
N TYR A 90 3.91 6.31 -2.10
CA TYR A 90 4.55 7.62 -2.17
C TYR A 90 5.79 7.76 -1.27
N LEU A 91 5.76 7.23 -0.04
CA LEU A 91 6.81 7.43 0.95
C LEU A 91 8.20 6.98 0.48
N PRO A 92 8.38 5.82 -0.17
CA PRO A 92 9.69 5.44 -0.74
C PRO A 92 10.23 6.47 -1.75
N CYS A 93 9.35 7.13 -2.51
CA CYS A 93 9.71 8.22 -3.40
C CYS A 93 10.21 9.44 -2.61
N THR A 94 9.52 9.80 -1.53
CA THR A 94 9.93 10.93 -0.70
C THR A 94 11.28 10.71 -0.02
N TRP A 95 11.56 9.47 0.40
CA TRP A 95 12.83 9.12 1.02
C TRP A 95 14.00 9.32 0.05
N SER A 96 13.86 8.82 -1.17
CA SER A 96 14.91 8.92 -2.20
C SER A 96 15.11 10.35 -2.68
N ILE A 97 14.02 11.11 -2.90
CA ILE A 97 14.09 12.55 -3.26
C ILE A 97 14.78 13.34 -2.13
N GLY A 98 14.42 13.07 -0.87
CA GLY A 98 15.05 13.74 0.28
C GLY A 98 16.51 13.39 0.48
N LEU A 99 16.90 12.15 0.20
CA LEU A 99 18.31 11.71 0.25
C LEU A 99 19.14 12.28 -0.91
N ALA A 100 18.52 12.50 -2.07
CA ALA A 100 19.17 13.07 -3.25
C ALA A 100 19.32 14.59 -3.19
N ALA A 101 18.63 15.28 -2.27
CA ALA A 101 18.74 16.71 -2.07
C ALA A 101 20.18 17.12 -1.72
N GLU A 102 20.57 18.33 -2.13
CA GLU A 102 21.88 18.87 -1.78
C GLU A 102 22.03 19.04 -0.26
N PRO A 103 23.23 18.86 0.32
CA PRO A 103 23.43 19.05 1.76
C PRO A 103 22.98 20.43 2.23
N GLY A 104 22.18 20.50 3.32
CA GLY A 104 21.62 21.76 3.82
C GLY A 104 20.30 22.18 3.18
N CYS A 105 19.91 21.57 2.06
CA CYS A 105 18.69 21.92 1.34
C CYS A 105 17.49 21.05 1.73
N PHE A 106 16.29 21.63 1.59
CA PHE A 106 15.06 20.86 1.59
C PHE A 106 14.94 20.00 0.33
N PRO A 107 14.15 18.90 0.36
CA PRO A 107 13.84 18.15 -0.84
C PRO A 107 13.09 19.01 -1.88
N ASP A 108 13.28 18.70 -3.15
CA ASP A 108 12.61 19.40 -4.25
C ASP A 108 11.08 19.27 -4.16
N TRP A 109 10.40 20.39 -3.91
CA TRP A 109 8.94 20.45 -3.75
C TRP A 109 8.17 20.11 -5.02
N TYR A 110 8.72 20.45 -6.19
CA TYR A 110 8.10 20.13 -7.47
C TYR A 110 8.13 18.60 -7.68
N MET A 111 9.27 17.95 -7.43
CA MET A 111 9.40 16.49 -7.53
C MET A 111 8.54 15.78 -6.48
N LEU A 112 8.49 16.26 -5.24
CA LEU A 112 7.58 15.73 -4.23
C LEU A 112 6.12 15.79 -4.70
N SER A 113 5.69 16.90 -5.31
CA SER A 113 4.32 17.09 -5.80
C SER A 113 4.02 16.20 -7.02
N LEU A 114 4.99 16.07 -7.93
CA LEU A 114 4.89 15.27 -9.13
C LEU A 114 4.75 13.77 -8.79
N PHE A 115 5.61 13.27 -7.90
CA PHE A 115 5.52 11.89 -7.40
C PHE A 115 4.28 11.66 -6.53
N GLY A 116 3.81 12.66 -5.79
CA GLY A 116 2.56 12.58 -5.03
C GLY A 116 1.35 12.40 -5.95
N THR A 117 1.30 13.19 -7.02
CA THR A 117 0.28 13.07 -8.08
C THR A 117 0.35 11.72 -8.77
N GLY A 118 1.56 11.29 -9.15
CA GLY A 118 1.81 9.97 -9.72
C GLY A 118 1.35 8.83 -8.82
N ALA A 119 1.62 8.91 -7.51
CA ALA A 119 1.19 7.89 -6.54
C ALA A 119 -0.34 7.83 -6.41
N ILE A 120 -1.03 8.96 -6.40
CA ILE A 120 -2.51 9.01 -6.38
C ILE A 120 -3.07 8.33 -7.64
N LEU A 121 -2.55 8.69 -8.82
CA LEU A 121 -3.02 8.17 -10.10
C LEU A 121 -2.72 6.67 -10.26
N MET A 122 -1.48 6.24 -10.00
CA MET A 122 -1.07 4.85 -10.18
C MET A 122 -1.68 3.91 -9.14
N ARG A 123 -1.81 4.36 -7.88
CA ARG A 123 -2.56 3.58 -6.88
C ARG A 123 -4.03 3.48 -7.26
N GLY A 124 -4.60 4.58 -7.73
CA GLY A 124 -5.98 4.63 -8.21
C GLY A 124 -6.24 3.71 -9.40
N ALA A 125 -5.34 3.68 -10.37
CA ALA A 125 -5.39 2.78 -11.53
C ALA A 125 -5.31 1.31 -11.09
N GLY A 126 -4.38 0.97 -10.19
CA GLY A 126 -4.28 -0.37 -9.62
C GLY A 126 -5.55 -0.82 -8.89
N CYS A 127 -6.17 0.06 -8.11
CA CYS A 127 -7.47 -0.23 -7.48
C CYS A 127 -8.60 -0.39 -8.50
N THR A 128 -8.61 0.41 -9.56
CA THR A 128 -9.61 0.32 -10.64
C THR A 128 -9.50 -1.01 -11.39
N ILE A 129 -8.28 -1.42 -11.77
CA ILE A 129 -8.02 -2.71 -12.41
C ILE A 129 -8.45 -3.86 -11.49
N ASN A 130 -8.11 -3.78 -10.20
CA ASN A 130 -8.48 -4.81 -9.25
C ASN A 130 -10.00 -4.97 -9.12
N ASP A 131 -10.74 -3.87 -8.94
CA ASP A 131 -12.20 -3.90 -8.85
C ASP A 131 -12.85 -4.35 -10.17
N MET A 132 -12.25 -4.05 -11.33
CA MET A 132 -12.72 -4.54 -12.63
C MET A 132 -12.57 -6.06 -12.79
N TRP A 133 -11.44 -6.64 -12.35
CA TRP A 133 -11.21 -8.09 -12.42
C TRP A 133 -11.99 -8.87 -11.36
N ASP A 134 -12.19 -8.29 -10.17
CA ASP A 134 -12.82 -8.96 -9.04
C ASP A 134 -14.34 -8.72 -8.96
N GLN A 135 -14.94 -7.97 -9.90
CA GLN A 135 -16.34 -7.50 -9.81
C GLN A 135 -17.37 -8.57 -9.44
N ASP A 136 -17.25 -9.80 -9.97
CA ASP A 136 -18.22 -10.87 -9.73
C ASP A 136 -18.00 -11.58 -8.39
N TYR A 137 -16.76 -11.57 -7.91
CA TYR A 137 -16.40 -12.06 -6.59
C TYR A 137 -16.77 -11.04 -5.52
N ASP A 138 -16.50 -9.75 -5.78
CA ASP A 138 -16.77 -8.66 -4.84
C ASP A 138 -18.26 -8.53 -4.52
N LYS A 139 -19.16 -8.79 -5.48
CA LYS A 139 -20.62 -8.86 -5.25
C LYS A 139 -21.03 -9.90 -4.20
N LYS A 140 -20.22 -10.93 -3.98
CA LYS A 140 -20.53 -12.07 -3.10
C LYS A 140 -19.93 -11.92 -1.70
N VAL A 141 -19.07 -10.93 -1.47
CA VAL A 141 -18.34 -10.74 -0.21
C VAL A 141 -18.83 -9.49 0.50
N THR A 142 -19.38 -9.63 1.72
CA THR A 142 -19.98 -8.54 2.50
C THR A 142 -19.08 -7.29 2.60
N ARG A 143 -17.77 -7.48 2.72
CA ARG A 143 -16.77 -6.40 2.83
C ARG A 143 -16.61 -5.61 1.54
N THR A 144 -16.73 -6.23 0.38
CA THR A 144 -16.42 -5.64 -0.93
C THR A 144 -17.63 -5.45 -1.82
N ALA A 145 -18.81 -5.92 -1.40
CA ALA A 145 -20.08 -5.71 -2.09
C ALA A 145 -20.43 -4.23 -2.32
N ASN A 146 -19.97 -3.34 -1.43
CA ASN A 146 -20.19 -1.88 -1.54
C ASN A 146 -19.15 -1.17 -2.42
N ARG A 147 -18.27 -1.89 -3.12
CA ARG A 147 -17.33 -1.27 -4.07
C ARG A 147 -18.10 -0.71 -5.27
N PRO A 148 -17.71 0.45 -5.84
CA PRO A 148 -18.51 1.14 -6.87
C PRO A 148 -18.87 0.29 -8.10
N ILE A 149 -17.93 -0.54 -8.59
CA ILE A 149 -18.19 -1.42 -9.74
C ILE A 149 -19.09 -2.60 -9.34
N ALA A 150 -18.85 -3.19 -8.17
CA ALA A 150 -19.64 -4.31 -7.65
C ALA A 150 -21.09 -3.90 -7.33
N ALA A 151 -21.28 -2.71 -6.76
CA ALA A 151 -22.58 -2.12 -6.42
C ALA A 151 -23.36 -1.61 -7.64
N GLY A 152 -22.71 -1.48 -8.80
CA GLY A 152 -23.32 -0.93 -10.01
C GLY A 152 -23.36 0.60 -10.08
N ASP A 153 -22.68 1.30 -9.17
CA ASP A 153 -22.56 2.77 -9.19
C ASP A 153 -21.75 3.27 -10.40
N ILE A 154 -20.86 2.44 -10.94
CA ILE A 154 -20.04 2.71 -12.13
C ILE A 154 -20.16 1.51 -13.08
N SER A 155 -20.45 1.78 -14.36
CA SER A 155 -20.48 0.74 -15.39
C SER A 155 -19.07 0.28 -15.80
N THR A 156 -18.94 -0.94 -16.33
CA THR A 156 -17.66 -1.47 -16.80
C THR A 156 -17.00 -0.59 -17.88
N PHE A 157 -17.80 0.05 -18.74
CA PHE A 157 -17.28 0.99 -19.74
C PHE A 157 -16.78 2.28 -19.08
N GLN A 158 -17.51 2.83 -18.11
CA GLN A 158 -17.09 4.01 -17.35
C GLN A 158 -15.79 3.74 -16.57
N SER A 159 -15.64 2.56 -15.95
CA SER A 159 -14.40 2.21 -15.26
C SER A 159 -13.22 2.07 -16.22
N PHE A 160 -13.45 1.54 -17.43
CA PHE A 160 -12.41 1.47 -18.47
C PHE A 160 -11.96 2.86 -18.94
N VAL A 161 -12.90 3.77 -19.22
CA VAL A 161 -12.58 5.17 -19.59
C VAL A 161 -11.83 5.87 -18.46
N PHE A 162 -12.28 5.68 -17.22
CA PHE A 162 -11.61 6.27 -16.05
C PHE A 162 -10.18 5.75 -15.88
N LEU A 163 -9.99 4.43 -16.04
CA LEU A 163 -8.65 3.82 -16.04
C LEU A 163 -7.76 4.41 -17.13
N GLY A 164 -8.29 4.57 -18.35
CA GLY A 164 -7.57 5.21 -19.45
C GLY A 164 -7.12 6.64 -19.11
N GLY A 165 -7.99 7.41 -18.47
CA GLY A 165 -7.67 8.75 -17.96
C GLY A 165 -6.56 8.73 -16.89
N GLN A 166 -6.67 7.84 -15.90
CA GLN A 166 -5.65 7.70 -14.85
C GLN A 166 -4.27 7.34 -15.42
N LEU A 167 -4.22 6.37 -16.35
CA LEU A 167 -2.97 5.94 -16.98
C LEU A 167 -2.38 7.01 -17.90
N THR A 168 -3.22 7.75 -18.63
CA THR A 168 -2.76 8.85 -19.50
C THR A 168 -2.17 9.98 -18.67
N LEU A 169 -2.82 10.37 -17.57
CA LEU A 169 -2.30 11.39 -16.65
C LEU A 169 -1.01 10.91 -15.96
N ALA A 170 -0.95 9.64 -15.54
CA ALA A 170 0.25 9.07 -14.94
C ALA A 170 1.42 9.01 -15.93
N LEU A 171 1.15 8.73 -17.20
CA LEU A 171 2.15 8.82 -18.27
C LEU A 171 2.62 10.26 -18.45
N GLY A 172 1.71 11.25 -18.44
CA GLY A 172 2.07 12.67 -18.46
C GLY A 172 3.03 13.04 -17.34
N VAL A 173 2.74 12.60 -16.11
CA VAL A 173 3.63 12.76 -14.94
C VAL A 173 5.00 12.12 -15.18
N LEU A 174 5.06 10.90 -15.74
CA LEU A 174 6.31 10.22 -16.03
C LEU A 174 7.15 10.97 -17.07
N LEU A 175 6.50 11.49 -18.13
CA LEU A 175 7.16 12.24 -19.20
C LEU A 175 7.69 13.62 -18.77
N CYS A 176 7.29 14.11 -17.60
CA CYS A 176 7.88 15.30 -16.99
C CYS A 176 9.23 15.02 -16.30
N LEU A 177 9.68 13.76 -16.22
CA LEU A 177 10.97 13.39 -15.63
C LEU A 177 12.09 13.39 -16.69
N ASN A 178 13.34 13.27 -16.23
CA ASN A 178 14.48 13.11 -17.13
C ASN A 178 14.45 11.74 -17.86
N TYR A 179 15.16 11.62 -18.98
CA TYR A 179 15.15 10.41 -19.82
C TYR A 179 15.55 9.12 -19.08
N TYR A 180 16.52 9.21 -18.17
CA TYR A 180 16.92 8.06 -17.36
C TYR A 180 15.76 7.60 -16.47
N SER A 181 15.09 8.52 -15.79
CA SER A 181 13.92 8.24 -14.96
C SER A 181 12.73 7.75 -15.78
N ILE A 182 12.51 8.26 -17.00
CA ILE A 182 11.46 7.75 -17.90
C ILE A 182 11.70 6.27 -18.21
N ALA A 183 12.91 5.92 -18.63
CA ALA A 183 13.27 4.53 -18.94
C ALA A 183 13.18 3.63 -17.68
N LEU A 184 13.69 4.10 -16.55
CA LEU A 184 13.63 3.37 -15.27
C LEU A 184 12.18 3.18 -14.80
N GLY A 185 11.34 4.21 -14.93
CA GLY A 185 9.92 4.18 -14.61
C GLY A 185 9.16 3.21 -15.51
N ALA A 186 9.43 3.21 -16.82
CA ALA A 186 8.86 2.24 -17.76
C ALA A 186 9.27 0.79 -17.40
N GLY A 187 10.50 0.58 -16.91
CA GLY A 187 10.96 -0.72 -16.42
C GLY A 187 10.12 -1.31 -15.29
N SER A 188 9.48 -0.46 -14.47
CA SER A 188 8.59 -0.93 -13.39
C SER A 188 7.34 -1.65 -13.91
N LEU A 189 6.92 -1.40 -15.16
CA LEU A 189 5.71 -2.00 -15.73
C LEU A 189 5.78 -3.53 -15.75
N LEU A 190 6.97 -4.10 -15.91
CA LEU A 190 7.17 -5.54 -15.82
C LEU A 190 6.73 -6.09 -14.45
N LEU A 191 7.08 -5.41 -13.37
CA LEU A 191 6.66 -5.79 -12.02
C LEU A 191 5.18 -5.53 -11.80
N VAL A 192 4.67 -4.37 -12.26
CA VAL A 192 3.26 -4.00 -12.12
C VAL A 192 2.33 -5.01 -12.82
N ILE A 193 2.71 -5.49 -14.00
CA ILE A 193 1.90 -6.47 -14.75
C ILE A 193 1.99 -7.86 -14.13
N THR A 194 3.15 -8.24 -13.58
CA THR A 194 3.37 -9.60 -13.07
C THR A 194 2.87 -9.80 -11.63
N TYR A 195 2.85 -8.76 -10.78
CA TYR A 195 2.50 -8.90 -9.37
C TYR A 195 1.11 -9.53 -9.10
N PRO A 196 0.03 -9.23 -9.87
CA PRO A 196 -1.30 -9.78 -9.56
C PRO A 196 -1.35 -11.31 -9.68
N LEU A 197 -0.47 -11.89 -10.52
CA LEU A 197 -0.35 -13.32 -10.72
C LEU A 197 0.37 -14.02 -9.55
N MET A 198 1.15 -13.29 -8.77
CA MET A 198 2.03 -13.85 -7.74
C MET A 198 1.26 -14.59 -6.65
N LYS A 199 0.06 -14.12 -6.29
CA LYS A 199 -0.79 -14.75 -5.28
C LYS A 199 -1.25 -16.16 -5.66
N ARG A 200 -1.27 -16.47 -6.97
CA ARG A 200 -1.67 -17.79 -7.50
C ARG A 200 -0.50 -18.76 -7.58
N ILE A 201 0.72 -18.25 -7.79
CA ILE A 201 1.90 -19.09 -8.04
C ILE A 201 2.77 -19.32 -6.80
N THR A 202 2.88 -18.34 -5.89
CA THR A 202 3.83 -18.38 -4.77
C THR A 202 3.20 -17.98 -3.43
N TYR A 203 3.81 -18.43 -2.33
CA TYR A 203 3.51 -17.98 -0.97
C TYR A 203 4.21 -16.66 -0.61
N TRP A 204 4.92 -16.04 -1.55
CA TRP A 204 5.60 -14.75 -1.36
C TRP A 204 5.06 -13.60 -2.23
N PRO A 205 3.73 -13.44 -2.42
CA PRO A 205 3.23 -12.32 -3.21
C PRO A 205 3.57 -10.96 -2.59
N GLN A 206 3.72 -10.89 -1.27
CA GLN A 206 4.19 -9.71 -0.54
C GLN A 206 5.60 -9.26 -0.97
N LEU A 207 6.48 -10.20 -1.35
CA LEU A 207 7.82 -9.86 -1.85
C LEU A 207 7.72 -9.16 -3.20
N ALA A 208 6.91 -9.70 -4.12
CA ALA A 208 6.68 -9.10 -5.43
C ALA A 208 5.98 -7.74 -5.34
N LEU A 209 5.04 -7.60 -4.39
CA LEU A 209 4.44 -6.31 -4.06
C LEU A 209 5.50 -5.34 -3.56
N GLY A 210 6.40 -5.78 -2.67
CA GLY A 210 7.51 -4.97 -2.17
C GLY A 210 8.40 -4.46 -3.30
N LEU A 211 8.75 -5.30 -4.26
CA LEU A 211 9.51 -4.88 -5.45
C LEU A 211 8.75 -3.80 -6.24
N THR A 212 7.43 -3.95 -6.38
CA THR A 212 6.60 -3.00 -7.14
C THR A 212 6.43 -1.67 -6.41
N PHE A 213 6.05 -1.69 -5.14
CA PHE A 213 5.71 -0.49 -4.36
C PHE A 213 6.91 0.37 -4.02
N ASN A 214 8.09 -0.23 -3.90
CA ASN A 214 9.29 0.49 -3.51
C ASN A 214 10.11 0.97 -4.71
N TRP A 215 9.65 0.79 -5.95
CA TRP A 215 10.37 1.27 -7.15
C TRP A 215 10.64 2.79 -7.10
N GLY A 216 9.78 3.53 -6.39
CA GLY A 216 9.97 4.94 -6.07
C GLY A 216 11.29 5.28 -5.34
N ALA A 217 11.87 4.34 -4.60
CA ALA A 217 13.17 4.50 -3.96
C ALA A 217 14.31 4.67 -5.00
N LEU A 218 14.20 4.02 -6.16
CA LEU A 218 15.14 4.17 -7.27
C LEU A 218 14.76 5.41 -8.10
N LEU A 219 13.48 5.51 -8.45
CA LEU A 219 12.98 6.51 -9.38
C LEU A 219 13.14 7.94 -8.83
N GLY A 220 12.82 8.17 -7.54
CA GLY A 220 12.92 9.50 -6.94
C GLY A 220 14.35 10.02 -6.83
N TRP A 221 15.34 9.16 -6.55
CA TRP A 221 16.76 9.56 -6.60
C TRP A 221 17.18 9.93 -8.02
N SER A 222 16.84 9.06 -8.99
CA SER A 222 17.17 9.29 -10.39
C SER A 222 16.52 10.55 -10.97
N ALA A 223 15.34 10.93 -10.48
CA ALA A 223 14.64 12.14 -10.92
C ALA A 223 15.43 13.41 -10.59
N ILE A 224 16.15 13.40 -9.46
CA ILE A 224 16.98 14.52 -8.99
C ILE A 224 18.39 14.46 -9.58
N LYS A 225 19.03 13.28 -9.59
CA LYS A 225 20.45 13.13 -9.98
C LYS A 225 20.69 12.72 -11.43
N GLY A 226 19.65 12.37 -12.19
CA GLY A 226 19.75 11.85 -13.56
C GLY A 226 20.38 10.46 -13.69
N SER A 227 20.68 9.81 -12.57
CA SER A 227 21.24 8.45 -12.47
C SER A 227 20.96 7.87 -11.08
N CYS A 228 21.08 6.55 -10.91
CA CYS A 228 21.01 5.90 -9.60
C CYS A 228 22.41 5.64 -9.05
N ASP A 229 22.68 6.11 -7.82
CA ASP A 229 23.85 5.66 -7.05
C ASP A 229 23.53 4.31 -6.41
N PRO A 230 24.15 3.19 -6.84
CA PRO A 230 23.83 1.87 -6.32
C PRO A 230 24.08 1.74 -4.81
N SER A 231 25.05 2.48 -4.26
CA SER A 231 25.44 2.40 -2.85
C SER A 231 24.34 2.93 -1.92
N VAL A 232 23.51 3.84 -2.39
CA VAL A 232 22.39 4.43 -1.63
C VAL A 232 21.06 3.83 -2.09
N CYS A 233 20.84 3.73 -3.40
CA CYS A 233 19.57 3.34 -3.98
C CYS A 233 19.22 1.87 -3.72
N LEU A 234 20.18 0.95 -3.82
CA LEU A 234 19.89 -0.48 -3.61
C LEU A 234 19.57 -0.82 -2.15
N PRO A 235 20.33 -0.34 -1.15
CA PRO A 235 19.96 -0.55 0.25
C PRO A 235 18.63 0.13 0.61
N LEU A 236 18.32 1.32 0.06
CA LEU A 236 17.04 1.99 0.27
C LEU A 236 15.87 1.20 -0.34
N TYR A 237 16.04 0.70 -1.57
CA TYR A 237 15.05 -0.14 -2.23
C TYR A 237 14.82 -1.43 -1.45
N PHE A 238 15.89 -2.10 -1.03
CA PHE A 238 15.81 -3.31 -0.21
C PHE A 238 15.11 -3.06 1.14
N SER A 239 15.42 -1.95 1.82
CA SER A 239 14.75 -1.61 3.08
C SER A 239 13.26 -1.38 2.89
N GLY A 240 12.85 -0.74 1.79
CA GLY A 240 11.46 -0.61 1.39
C GLY A 240 10.79 -1.96 1.13
N VAL A 241 11.46 -2.88 0.42
CA VAL A 241 10.92 -4.24 0.19
C VAL A 241 10.70 -4.98 1.51
N MET A 242 11.67 -4.91 2.44
CA MET A 242 11.52 -5.48 3.78
C MET A 242 10.37 -4.82 4.55
N TRP A 243 10.20 -3.50 4.43
CA TRP A 243 9.09 -2.78 5.02
C TRP A 243 7.73 -3.27 4.48
N THR A 244 7.62 -3.50 3.17
CA THR A 244 6.41 -4.09 2.57
C THR A 244 6.16 -5.51 3.06
N LEU A 245 7.20 -6.34 3.20
CA LEU A 245 7.05 -7.65 3.81
C LEU A 245 6.52 -7.56 5.24
N ILE A 246 6.86 -6.51 6.00
CA ILE A 246 6.32 -6.30 7.35
C ILE A 246 4.83 -5.96 7.27
N TYR A 247 4.49 -4.81 6.69
CA TYR A 247 3.13 -4.30 6.78
C TYR A 247 2.12 -5.14 5.99
N ASP A 248 2.52 -5.69 4.84
CA ASP A 248 1.59 -6.40 3.95
C ASP A 248 1.37 -7.85 4.40
N THR A 249 2.33 -8.43 5.12
CA THR A 249 2.11 -9.71 5.83
C THR A 249 1.12 -9.52 6.98
N ILE A 250 1.23 -8.43 7.74
CA ILE A 250 0.25 -8.09 8.78
C ILE A 250 -1.13 -7.88 8.16
N TYR A 251 -1.20 -7.13 7.05
CA TYR A 251 -2.44 -6.89 6.32
C TYR A 251 -3.07 -8.21 5.82
N ALA A 252 -2.27 -9.12 5.28
CA ALA A 252 -2.74 -10.41 4.76
C ALA A 252 -3.36 -11.34 5.81
N HIS A 253 -3.08 -11.14 7.11
CA HIS A 253 -3.77 -11.90 8.18
C HIS A 253 -5.26 -11.53 8.29
N GLN A 254 -5.70 -10.38 7.76
CA GLN A 254 -7.12 -10.00 7.75
C GLN A 254 -7.96 -10.89 6.85
N ASP A 255 -7.42 -11.25 5.68
CA ASP A 255 -8.10 -12.01 4.65
C ASP A 255 -7.72 -13.51 4.70
N LYS A 256 -7.00 -13.96 5.75
CA LYS A 256 -6.45 -15.33 5.86
C LYS A 256 -7.51 -16.43 5.67
N ARG A 257 -8.70 -16.26 6.25
CA ARG A 257 -9.78 -17.26 6.15
C ARG A 257 -10.33 -17.34 4.73
N ASP A 258 -10.57 -16.19 4.12
CA ASP A 258 -11.11 -16.10 2.77
C ASP A 258 -10.09 -16.63 1.75
N ASP A 259 -8.82 -16.23 1.87
CA ASP A 259 -7.71 -16.68 1.01
C ASP A 259 -7.60 -18.21 0.97
N VAL A 260 -7.75 -18.89 2.12
CA VAL A 260 -7.72 -20.35 2.20
C VAL A 260 -8.88 -20.98 1.43
N LEU A 261 -10.09 -20.41 1.54
CA LEU A 261 -11.28 -20.94 0.87
C LEU A 261 -11.18 -20.89 -0.65
N ILE A 262 -10.52 -19.86 -1.19
CA ILE A 262 -10.32 -19.67 -2.63
C ILE A 262 -8.95 -20.17 -3.13
N GLY A 263 -8.15 -20.78 -2.26
CA GLY A 263 -6.85 -21.36 -2.60
C GLY A 263 -5.75 -20.33 -2.93
N LEU A 264 -5.88 -19.08 -2.47
CA LEU A 264 -4.83 -18.07 -2.61
C LEU A 264 -3.72 -18.29 -1.58
N LYS A 265 -2.50 -17.94 -1.99
CA LYS A 265 -1.29 -18.09 -1.18
C LYS A 265 -0.81 -16.72 -0.68
N SER A 266 -0.25 -16.67 0.52
CA SER A 266 0.31 -15.46 1.11
C SER A 266 1.40 -15.78 2.13
N THR A 267 2.23 -14.79 2.48
CA THR A 267 3.22 -14.93 3.56
C THR A 267 2.56 -15.15 4.92
N ALA A 268 1.37 -14.57 5.14
CA ALA A 268 0.55 -14.80 6.33
C ALA A 268 0.19 -16.29 6.49
N LEU A 269 -0.16 -16.97 5.40
CA LEU A 269 -0.41 -18.42 5.40
C LEU A 269 0.87 -19.23 5.59
N ARG A 270 1.96 -18.81 4.96
CA ARG A 270 3.26 -19.50 5.07
C ARG A 270 3.87 -19.42 6.46
N PHE A 271 3.78 -18.26 7.11
CA PHE A 271 4.40 -18.04 8.42
C PHE A 271 3.50 -18.49 9.57
N GLY A 272 2.17 -18.37 9.42
CA GLY A 272 1.22 -18.78 10.44
C GLY A 272 1.55 -18.13 11.80
N GLU A 273 1.66 -18.94 12.84
CA GLU A 273 1.98 -18.50 14.20
C GLU A 273 3.40 -17.92 14.33
N ASN A 274 4.33 -18.31 13.44
CA ASN A 274 5.70 -17.78 13.42
C ASN A 274 5.81 -16.38 12.81
N THR A 275 4.68 -15.73 12.48
CA THR A 275 4.67 -14.40 11.82
C THR A 275 5.54 -13.39 12.58
N LYS A 276 5.39 -13.25 13.91
CA LYS A 276 6.16 -12.26 14.69
C LYS A 276 7.68 -12.44 14.57
N LEU A 277 8.15 -13.69 14.48
CA LEU A 277 9.57 -14.00 14.29
C LEU A 277 10.07 -13.51 12.93
N TRP A 278 9.33 -13.81 11.86
CA TRP A 278 9.67 -13.35 10.51
C TRP A 278 9.63 -11.82 10.40
N LEU A 279 8.59 -11.17 10.95
CA LEU A 279 8.48 -9.71 10.98
C LEU A 279 9.67 -9.07 11.73
N SER A 280 10.14 -9.69 12.81
CA SER A 280 11.33 -9.22 13.54
C SER A 280 12.58 -9.31 12.67
N GLY A 281 12.77 -10.42 11.95
CA GLY A 281 13.89 -10.59 11.01
C GLY A 281 13.87 -9.53 9.90
N PHE A 282 12.70 -9.29 9.29
CA PHE A 282 12.56 -8.22 8.29
C PHE A 282 12.79 -6.83 8.87
N SER A 283 12.41 -6.59 10.13
CA SER A 283 12.67 -5.32 10.82
C SER A 283 14.16 -5.07 11.01
N VAL A 284 14.93 -6.09 11.41
CA VAL A 284 16.39 -6.01 11.51
C VAL A 284 17.01 -5.76 10.15
N ALA A 285 16.58 -6.48 9.11
CA ALA A 285 17.08 -6.29 7.74
C ALA A 285 16.78 -4.88 7.20
N MET A 286 15.56 -4.38 7.44
CA MET A 286 15.14 -3.03 7.07
C MET A 286 16.00 -1.97 7.76
N LEU A 287 16.18 -2.05 9.08
CA LEU A 287 16.97 -1.08 9.86
C LEU A 287 18.46 -1.15 9.51
N GLY A 288 19.00 -2.34 9.26
CA GLY A 288 20.37 -2.52 8.81
C GLY A 288 20.62 -1.86 7.45
N ALA A 289 19.71 -2.07 6.50
CA ALA A 289 19.80 -1.43 5.19
C ALA A 289 19.61 0.09 5.25
N LEU A 290 18.69 0.62 6.06
CA LEU A 290 18.57 2.06 6.31
C LEU A 290 19.82 2.64 7.01
N SER A 291 20.45 1.88 7.91
CA SER A 291 21.70 2.32 8.53
C SER A 291 22.82 2.43 7.48
N LEU A 292 22.91 1.46 6.56
CA LEU A 292 23.84 1.50 5.44
C LEU A 292 23.57 2.69 4.50
N VAL A 293 22.30 2.99 4.19
CA VAL A 293 21.91 4.22 3.46
C VAL A 293 22.44 5.45 4.18
N GLY A 294 22.27 5.53 5.50
CA GLY A 294 22.74 6.67 6.30
C GLY A 294 24.25 6.86 6.22
N VAL A 295 25.02 5.76 6.33
CA VAL A 295 26.48 5.79 6.20
C VAL A 295 26.89 6.24 4.80
N ASN A 296 26.33 5.63 3.75
CA ASN A 296 26.73 5.89 2.36
C ASN A 296 26.32 7.28 1.88
N SER A 297 25.25 7.86 2.42
CA SER A 297 24.78 9.21 2.08
C SER A 297 25.28 10.30 3.05
N GLY A 298 26.16 9.95 3.98
CA GLY A 298 26.73 10.88 4.96
C GLY A 298 25.67 11.55 5.86
N GLN A 299 24.63 10.81 6.25
CA GLN A 299 23.57 11.33 7.10
C GLN A 299 24.03 11.66 8.52
N THR A 300 23.25 12.50 9.20
CA THR A 300 23.62 13.07 10.51
C THR A 300 22.73 12.54 11.64
N ALA A 301 22.98 13.00 12.88
CA ALA A 301 22.33 12.47 14.08
C ALA A 301 20.79 12.41 14.05
N PRO A 302 20.03 13.40 13.51
CA PRO A 302 18.58 13.32 13.41
C PRO A 302 18.08 12.12 12.61
N TYR A 303 18.79 11.71 11.55
CA TYR A 303 18.45 10.54 10.77
C TYR A 303 18.54 9.26 11.61
N TYR A 304 19.65 9.09 12.34
CA TYR A 304 19.83 7.92 13.21
C TYR A 304 18.86 7.92 14.40
N ALA A 305 18.52 9.08 14.95
CA ALA A 305 17.46 9.20 15.95
C ALA A 305 16.09 8.76 15.41
N ALA A 306 15.77 9.13 14.17
CA ALA A 306 14.57 8.66 13.49
C ALA A 306 14.59 7.14 13.25
N LEU A 307 15.75 6.54 12.91
CA LEU A 307 15.88 5.08 12.83
C LEU A 307 15.64 4.40 14.18
N GLY A 308 16.11 4.98 15.28
CA GLY A 308 15.80 4.51 16.63
C GLY A 308 14.29 4.56 16.93
N ALA A 309 13.62 5.65 16.57
CA ALA A 309 12.17 5.78 16.71
C ALA A 309 11.40 4.77 15.84
N VAL A 310 11.85 4.51 14.61
CA VAL A 310 11.30 3.47 13.73
C VAL A 310 11.49 2.08 14.34
N GLY A 311 12.67 1.79 14.90
CA GLY A 311 12.93 0.54 15.60
C GLY A 311 11.98 0.34 16.78
N ALA A 312 11.84 1.34 17.64
CA ALA A 312 10.89 1.30 18.75
C ALA A 312 9.43 1.11 18.28
N HIS A 313 9.03 1.80 17.20
CA HIS A 313 7.71 1.65 16.60
C HIS A 313 7.47 0.21 16.09
N LEU A 314 8.43 -0.37 15.35
CA LEU A 314 8.35 -1.73 14.83
C LEU A 314 8.32 -2.77 15.94
N THR A 315 9.20 -2.64 16.94
CA THR A 315 9.21 -3.54 18.11
C THR A 315 7.87 -3.50 18.84
N HIS A 316 7.32 -2.31 19.09
CA HIS A 316 6.00 -2.18 19.71
C HIS A 316 4.88 -2.76 18.84
N GLN A 317 4.90 -2.48 17.53
CA GLN A 317 3.93 -2.99 16.56
C GLN A 317 3.92 -4.52 16.55
N ILE A 318 5.09 -5.17 16.48
CA ILE A 318 5.22 -6.63 16.42
C ILE A 318 4.89 -7.27 17.76
N TYR A 319 5.35 -6.69 18.87
CA TYR A 319 5.08 -7.21 20.22
C TYR A 319 3.57 -7.28 20.49
N THR A 320 2.86 -6.18 20.22
CA THR A 320 1.42 -6.03 20.51
C THR A 320 0.50 -6.62 19.44
N LEU A 321 1.03 -7.06 18.28
CA LEU A 321 0.24 -7.60 17.18
C LEU A 321 -0.55 -8.85 17.58
N ASP A 322 -1.85 -8.85 17.32
CA ASP A 322 -2.69 -10.04 17.37
C ASP A 322 -3.12 -10.44 15.94
N ILE A 323 -2.51 -11.51 15.41
CA ILE A 323 -2.75 -12.00 14.05
C ILE A 323 -4.14 -12.61 13.86
N HIS A 324 -4.87 -12.89 14.94
CA HIS A 324 -6.23 -13.46 14.87
C HIS A 324 -7.32 -12.39 14.92
N ARG A 325 -6.95 -11.12 15.14
CA ARG A 325 -7.88 -9.99 15.20
C ARG A 325 -7.72 -9.09 13.96
N PRO A 326 -8.61 -9.20 12.95
CA PRO A 326 -8.49 -8.43 11.71
C PRO A 326 -8.43 -6.92 11.93
N GLU A 327 -9.15 -6.40 12.93
CA GLU A 327 -9.11 -4.98 13.28
C GLU A 327 -7.75 -4.53 13.80
N ASP A 328 -7.06 -5.36 14.60
CA ASP A 328 -5.71 -5.05 15.07
C ASP A 328 -4.72 -5.04 13.89
N CYS A 329 -4.78 -6.06 13.02
CA CYS A 329 -4.00 -6.10 11.79
C CYS A 329 -4.23 -4.86 10.91
N TRP A 330 -5.47 -4.36 10.82
CA TRP A 330 -5.80 -3.15 10.05
C TRP A 330 -5.19 -1.89 10.68
N ASN A 331 -5.30 -1.76 12.00
CA ASN A 331 -4.72 -0.63 12.73
C ASN A 331 -3.18 -0.63 12.63
N LYS A 332 -2.53 -1.80 12.75
CA LYS A 332 -1.08 -1.92 12.56
C LYS A 332 -0.67 -1.60 11.11
N PHE A 333 -1.41 -2.08 10.12
CA PHE A 333 -1.18 -1.73 8.72
C PHE A 333 -1.25 -0.21 8.48
N ILE A 334 -2.29 0.48 9.00
CA ILE A 334 -2.40 1.93 8.88
C ILE A 334 -1.24 2.67 9.57
N SER A 335 -0.79 2.17 10.73
CA SER A 335 0.28 2.81 11.50
C SER A 335 1.60 2.91 10.73
N ASN A 336 1.80 2.10 9.68
CA ASN A 336 2.99 2.16 8.83
C ASN A 336 3.11 3.50 8.07
N ARG A 337 2.01 4.23 7.82
CA ARG A 337 2.13 5.62 7.33
C ARG A 337 3.01 6.46 8.24
N THR A 338 2.82 6.34 9.57
CA THR A 338 3.60 7.08 10.56
C THR A 338 5.06 6.66 10.52
N LEU A 339 5.35 5.37 10.37
CA LEU A 339 6.72 4.87 10.21
C LEU A 339 7.42 5.58 9.05
N GLY A 340 6.81 5.57 7.86
CA GLY A 340 7.49 6.17 6.71
C GLY A 340 7.58 7.70 6.77
N LEU A 341 6.67 8.37 7.47
CA LEU A 341 6.80 9.79 7.78
C LEU A 341 7.96 10.08 8.75
N ILE A 342 8.18 9.22 9.76
CA ILE A 342 9.33 9.35 10.68
C ILE A 342 10.64 9.22 9.90
N VAL A 343 10.75 8.23 9.00
CA VAL A 343 11.93 8.07 8.14
C VAL A 343 12.16 9.31 7.27
N PHE A 344 11.11 9.79 6.60
CA PHE A 344 11.20 10.98 5.75
C PHE A 344 11.63 12.22 6.53
N LEU A 345 11.02 12.47 7.69
CA LEU A 345 11.37 13.60 8.55
C LEU A 345 12.83 13.48 9.04
N GLY A 346 13.27 12.29 9.43
CA GLY A 346 14.65 12.01 9.80
C GLY A 346 15.64 12.30 8.67
N ILE A 347 15.29 11.95 7.43
CA ILE A 347 16.09 12.26 6.23
C ILE A 347 16.19 13.77 6.02
N VAL A 348 15.07 14.49 6.09
CA VAL A 348 15.04 15.95 5.89
C VAL A 348 15.85 16.66 6.98
N LEU A 349 15.55 16.40 8.25
CA LEU A 349 16.28 17.00 9.37
C LEU A 349 17.76 16.62 9.37
N GLY A 350 18.06 15.37 9.00
CA GLY A 350 19.43 14.88 8.86
C GLY A 350 20.19 15.63 7.76
N ASN A 351 19.53 15.88 6.62
CA ASN A 351 20.12 16.59 5.49
C ASN A 351 20.34 18.08 5.79
N LEU A 352 19.37 18.76 6.42
CA LEU A 352 19.48 20.16 6.84
C LEU A 352 20.62 20.38 7.85
N TRP A 353 20.93 19.38 8.67
CA TRP A 353 22.03 19.50 9.64
C TRP A 353 23.41 19.42 8.97
N LYS A 354 23.54 18.85 7.76
CA LYS A 354 24.85 18.67 7.10
C LYS A 354 25.61 20.00 6.93
N GLU A 355 24.90 21.10 6.66
CA GLU A 355 25.46 22.45 6.48
C GLU A 355 26.19 22.98 7.73
N LYS A 356 25.62 22.77 8.93
CA LYS A 356 26.24 23.19 10.20
C LYS A 356 27.61 22.55 10.46
N LYS A 357 27.91 21.42 9.83
CA LYS A 357 29.21 20.75 9.98
C LYS A 357 30.25 21.32 9.02
N THR A 358 29.86 21.58 7.77
CA THR A 358 30.79 22.09 6.74
C THR A 358 31.29 23.51 7.08
N ASP A 359 30.40 24.40 7.55
CA ASP A 359 30.77 25.76 7.95
C ASP A 359 31.61 25.80 9.24
N LYS A 360 31.31 24.94 10.22
CA LYS A 360 32.13 24.84 11.44
C LYS A 360 33.51 24.28 11.16
N THR A 361 33.63 23.31 10.25
CA THR A 361 34.93 22.76 9.83
C THR A 361 35.73 23.78 9.05
N LYS A 362 35.12 24.52 8.11
CA LYS A 362 35.79 25.61 7.38
C LYS A 362 36.31 26.71 8.31
N LYS A 363 35.46 27.23 9.20
CA LYS A 363 35.87 28.24 10.20
C LYS A 363 36.96 27.74 11.15
N GLY A 364 36.92 26.45 11.52
CA GLY A 364 37.96 25.85 12.36
C GLY A 364 39.31 25.69 11.67
N ILE A 365 39.32 25.51 10.34
CA ILE A 365 40.55 25.47 9.53
C ILE A 365 41.10 26.87 9.31
N GLU A 366 40.24 27.85 8.96
CA GLU A 366 40.63 29.26 8.80
C GLU A 366 41.29 29.82 10.08
N ASN A 367 40.66 29.61 11.24
CA ASN A 367 41.21 30.04 12.53
C ASN A 367 42.54 29.33 12.91
N LYS A 368 42.86 28.19 12.29
CA LYS A 368 44.10 27.44 12.53
C LYS A 368 45.20 27.78 11.51
N ILE A 369 44.85 28.50 10.45
CA ILE A 369 45.78 29.09 9.48
C ILE A 369 46.15 30.53 9.91
N GLU A 370 45.26 31.22 10.62
CA GLU A 370 45.48 32.59 11.15
C GLU A 370 46.26 32.64 12.49
N ASN A 371 46.44 31.52 13.19
CA ASN A 371 47.29 31.39 14.39
C ASN A 371 48.51 30.52 14.07
#